data_AF-A0A1D6PTR4-F1
#
_entry.id   AF-A0A1D6PTR4-F1
#
_cell.length_a   1.000
_cell.length_b   1.000
_cell.length_c   1.000
_cell.angle_alpha   90.00
_cell.angle_beta   90.00
_cell.angle_gamma   90.00
#
_symmetry.space_group_name_H-M   'P 1'
#
loop_
_entity.id
_entity.type
_entity.pdbx_description
1 polymer ?
#
loop_
_entity_poly.entity_id
_entity_poly.type
_entity_poly.pdbx_seq_one_letter_code
_entity_poly.pdbx_strand_id
1 'polypeptide(L)'
;MGLGIDIHAQVLEMGIIVHSVVIGLGMGASQNVCTIRPLVTAMCFHQLFEGMGLGGCILQAEYNARMKVGLVFFFSTMTLFGIALGLALTKVYRENSPTVLIVVGLLNAASAGLLVFLKLEDWVAQ
;
A
#
# COMPACT_ATOMS: atom_id res chain seq x y z
N MET A 1 6.11 5.28 26.51
CA MET A 1 5.04 4.71 25.68
C MET A 1 5.09 5.15 24.21
N GLY A 2 5.73 6.27 23.83
CA GLY A 2 5.75 6.76 22.45
C GLY A 2 6.66 6.03 21.43
N LEU A 3 7.70 5.31 21.87
CA LEU A 3 8.64 4.65 20.94
C LEU A 3 8.03 3.49 20.13
N GLY A 4 7.05 2.77 20.72
CA GLY A 4 6.37 1.67 20.03
C GLY A 4 5.47 2.18 18.92
N ILE A 5 4.65 3.21 19.19
CA ILE A 5 3.72 3.75 18.17
C ILE A 5 4.48 4.34 16.97
N ASP A 6 5.66 4.93 17.21
CA ASP A 6 6.56 5.45 16.15
C ASP A 6 6.98 4.35 15.16
N ILE A 7 7.41 3.19 15.66
CA ILE A 7 7.83 2.08 14.81
C ILE A 7 6.65 1.45 14.06
N HIS A 8 5.47 1.35 14.69
CA HIS A 8 4.30 0.75 14.05
C HIS A 8 3.83 1.57 12.84
N ALA A 9 3.76 2.90 12.94
CA ALA A 9 3.32 3.71 11.81
C ALA A 9 4.35 3.75 10.67
N GLN A 10 5.65 3.76 10.99
CA GLN A 10 6.71 3.72 9.98
C GLN A 10 6.75 2.37 9.23
N VAL A 11 6.59 1.25 9.94
CA VAL A 11 6.54 -0.09 9.33
C VAL A 11 5.26 -0.26 8.51
N LEU A 12 4.13 0.26 9.01
CA LEU A 12 2.87 0.31 8.26
C LEU A 12 3.02 1.13 6.98
N GLU A 13 3.63 2.31 7.06
CA GLU A 13 3.88 3.19 5.90
C GLU A 13 4.78 2.51 4.86
N MET A 14 5.86 1.85 5.28
CA MET A 14 6.74 1.12 4.34
C MET A 14 5.98 -0.03 3.64
N GLY A 15 5.14 -0.76 4.36
CA GLY A 15 4.26 -1.79 3.79
C GLY A 15 3.32 -1.20 2.74
N ILE A 16 2.64 -0.11 3.09
CA ILE A 16 1.71 0.59 2.18
C ILE A 16 2.46 1.10 0.94
N ILE A 17 3.65 1.69 1.10
CA ILE A 17 4.45 2.24 -0.02
C ILE A 17 4.78 1.15 -1.04
N VAL A 18 5.37 0.04 -0.59
CA VAL A 18 5.81 -1.05 -1.48
C VAL A 18 4.60 -1.66 -2.19
N HIS A 19 3.53 -1.91 -1.43
CA HIS A 19 2.32 -2.53 -1.97
C HIS A 19 1.58 -1.64 -2.98
N SER A 20 1.44 -0.35 -2.66
CA SER A 20 0.77 0.64 -3.49
C SER A 20 1.43 0.82 -4.86
N VAL A 21 2.77 0.80 -4.91
CA VAL A 21 3.51 0.87 -6.17
C VAL A 21 3.27 -0.36 -7.03
N VAL A 22 3.30 -1.56 -6.44
CA VAL A 22 3.11 -2.84 -7.15
C VAL A 22 1.70 -2.92 -7.74
N ILE A 23 0.66 -2.59 -6.95
CA ILE A 23 -0.71 -2.65 -7.46
C ILE A 23 -0.98 -1.55 -8.48
N GLY A 24 -0.49 -0.33 -8.23
CA GLY A 24 -0.61 0.77 -9.19
C GLY A 24 0.02 0.41 -10.53
N LEU A 25 1.21 -0.20 -10.52
CA LEU A 25 1.92 -0.64 -11.72
C LEU A 25 1.13 -1.71 -12.50
N GLY A 26 0.58 -2.70 -11.81
CA GLY A 26 -0.29 -3.71 -12.44
C GLY A 26 -1.55 -3.10 -13.05
N MET A 27 -2.19 -2.16 -12.35
CA MET A 27 -3.37 -1.44 -12.86
C MET A 27 -3.05 -0.57 -14.07
N GLY A 28 -1.96 0.19 -14.03
CA GLY A 28 -1.56 1.09 -15.10
C GLY A 28 -1.10 0.36 -16.37
N ALA A 29 -0.51 -0.83 -16.23
CA ALA A 29 -0.11 -1.64 -17.37
C ALA A 29 -1.26 -2.44 -17.98
N SER A 30 -2.36 -2.65 -17.25
CA SER A 30 -3.51 -3.44 -17.73
C SER A 30 -4.24 -2.74 -18.87
N GLN A 31 -4.52 -3.48 -19.94
CA GLN A 31 -5.25 -2.98 -21.11
C GLN A 31 -6.71 -3.46 -21.17
N ASN A 32 -7.13 -4.36 -20.27
CA ASN A 32 -8.47 -4.94 -20.28
C ASN A 32 -9.42 -4.26 -19.29
N VAL A 33 -10.45 -3.57 -19.79
CA VAL A 33 -11.44 -2.86 -18.97
C VAL A 33 -12.22 -3.78 -18.03
N CYS A 34 -12.45 -5.04 -18.41
CA CYS A 34 -13.13 -6.03 -17.58
C CYS A 34 -12.28 -6.45 -16.36
N THR A 35 -10.96 -6.30 -16.43
CA THR A 35 -10.04 -6.51 -15.30
C THR A 35 -9.87 -5.23 -14.47
N ILE A 36 -9.74 -4.07 -15.13
CA ILE A 36 -9.51 -2.78 -14.45
C ILE A 36 -10.70 -2.38 -13.57
N ARG A 37 -11.94 -2.52 -14.06
CA ARG A 37 -13.14 -2.13 -13.30
C ARG A 37 -13.24 -2.77 -11.91
N PRO A 38 -13.24 -4.11 -11.79
CA PRO A 38 -13.28 -4.75 -10.48
C PRO A 38 -12.04 -4.46 -9.65
N LEU A 39 -10.86 -4.30 -10.27
CA LEU A 39 -9.62 -3.97 -9.57
C LEU A 39 -9.68 -2.56 -8.94
N VAL A 40 -10.19 -1.56 -9.66
CA VAL A 40 -10.39 -0.20 -9.14
C VAL A 40 -11.39 -0.22 -7.98
N THR A 41 -12.52 -0.93 -8.12
CA THR A 41 -13.48 -1.07 -7.02
C THR A 41 -12.85 -1.68 -5.78
N ALA A 42 -12.14 -2.82 -5.93
CA ALA A 42 -11.45 -3.47 -4.82
C ALA A 42 -10.40 -2.55 -4.17
N MET A 43 -9.64 -1.81 -4.99
CA MET A 43 -8.61 -0.88 -4.52
C MET A 43 -9.17 0.32 -3.76
N CYS A 44 -10.33 0.85 -4.14
CA CYS A 44 -10.97 1.93 -3.39
C CYS A 44 -11.30 1.50 -1.95
N PHE A 45 -11.83 0.28 -1.78
CA PHE A 45 -12.10 -0.26 -0.44
C PHE A 45 -10.82 -0.57 0.33
N HIS A 46 -9.79 -1.08 -0.34
CA HIS A 46 -8.50 -1.37 0.29
C HIS A 46 -7.83 -0.09 0.81
N GLN A 47 -7.70 0.93 -0.06
CA GLN A 47 -7.10 2.22 0.29
C GLN A 47 -7.91 2.95 1.37
N LEU A 48 -9.23 2.76 1.43
CA LEU A 48 -10.06 3.30 2.52
C LEU A 48 -9.63 2.72 3.88
N PHE A 49 -9.49 1.40 3.97
CA PHE A 49 -9.14 0.74 5.25
C PHE A 49 -7.69 1.00 5.65
N GLU A 50 -6.76 0.99 4.70
CA GLU A 50 -5.36 1.34 4.97
C GLU A 50 -5.22 2.80 5.43
N GLY A 51 -5.97 3.73 4.82
CA GLY A 51 -5.98 5.15 5.21
C GLY A 51 -6.60 5.38 6.58
N MET A 52 -7.64 4.63 6.94
CA MET A 52 -8.25 4.67 8.27
C MET A 52 -7.29 4.14 9.34
N GLY A 53 -6.53 3.08 9.04
CA GLY A 53 -5.47 2.54 9.90
C GLY A 53 -4.35 3.56 10.14
N LEU A 54 -3.81 4.15 9.06
CA LEU A 54 -2.79 5.19 9.13
C LEU A 54 -3.28 6.40 9.94
N GLY A 55 -4.52 6.85 9.72
CA GLY A 55 -5.14 7.94 10.47
C GLY A 55 -5.25 7.65 11.97
N GLY A 56 -5.59 6.41 12.34
CA GLY A 56 -5.59 5.96 13.73
C GLY A 56 -4.22 6.02 14.39
N CYS A 57 -3.16 5.62 13.69
CA CYS A 57 -1.78 5.73 14.17
C CYS A 57 -1.34 7.20 14.33
N ILE A 58 -1.67 8.07 13.36
CA ILE A 58 -1.35 9.50 13.40
C ILE A 58 -2.05 10.22 14.56
N LEU A 59 -3.27 9.81 14.92
CA LEU A 59 -4.03 10.38 16.04
C LEU A 59 -3.50 9.93 17.40
N GLN A 60 -3.03 8.69 17.51
CA GLN A 60 -2.49 8.13 18.75
C GLN A 60 -1.01 8.50 18.98
N ALA A 61 -0.27 8.83 17.92
CA ALA A 61 1.12 9.24 18.01
C ALA A 61 1.27 10.76 18.19
N GLU A 62 2.18 11.18 19.06
CA GLU A 62 2.59 12.59 19.20
C GLU A 62 3.58 13.02 18.11
N TYR A 63 3.25 12.76 16.84
CA TYR A 63 4.09 13.13 15.71
C TYR A 63 4.13 14.65 15.48
N ASN A 64 5.32 15.14 15.16
CA ASN A 64 5.50 16.49 14.63
C ASN A 64 4.72 16.67 13.32
N ALA A 65 4.24 17.89 13.08
CA ALA A 65 3.43 18.22 11.90
C ALA A 65 4.11 17.81 10.57
N ARG A 66 5.44 17.96 10.47
CA ARG A 66 6.23 17.52 9.31
C ARG A 66 6.08 16.02 9.03
N MET A 67 6.08 15.20 10.07
CA MET A 67 5.96 13.75 9.94
C MET A 67 4.54 13.35 9.56
N LYS A 68 3.52 13.97 10.18
CA LYS A 68 2.11 13.76 9.81
C LYS A 68 1.85 14.08 8.34
N VAL A 69 2.40 15.19 7.84
CA VAL A 69 2.29 15.58 6.43
C VAL A 69 3.03 14.59 5.53
N GLY A 70 4.22 14.13 5.92
CA GLY A 70 4.97 13.10 5.19
C GLY A 70 4.19 11.81 5.01
N LEU A 71 3.65 11.25 6.10
CA LEU A 71 2.85 10.03 6.11
C LEU A 71 1.66 10.11 5.13
N VAL A 72 0.90 11.21 5.20
CA VAL A 72 -0.28 11.42 4.34
C VAL A 72 0.12 11.66 2.89
N PHE A 73 1.23 12.38 2.65
CA PHE A 73 1.73 12.66 1.30
C PHE A 73 2.18 11.39 0.59
N PHE A 74 3.00 10.55 1.23
CA PHE A 74 3.45 9.29 0.63
C PHE A 74 2.28 8.32 0.44
N PHE A 75 1.38 8.21 1.41
CA PHE A 75 0.17 7.39 1.28
C PHE A 75 -0.66 7.74 0.03
N SER A 76 -0.85 9.04 -0.25
CA SER A 76 -1.71 9.50 -1.35
C SER A 76 -1.02 9.49 -2.72
N THR A 77 0.31 9.63 -2.77
CA THR A 77 1.05 9.79 -4.04
C THR A 77 1.58 8.47 -4.61
N MET A 78 1.89 7.46 -3.78
CA MET A 78 2.57 6.26 -4.25
C MET A 78 1.72 5.37 -5.15
N THR A 79 0.41 5.28 -4.93
CA THR A 79 -0.52 4.55 -5.81
C THR A 79 -0.62 5.22 -7.19
N LEU A 80 -0.74 6.56 -7.20
CA LEU A 80 -0.75 7.34 -8.44
C LEU A 80 0.56 7.22 -9.21
N PHE A 81 1.69 7.24 -8.50
CA PHE A 81 3.01 6.99 -9.09
C PHE A 81 3.09 5.59 -9.70
N GLY A 82 2.62 4.56 -9.00
CA GLY A 82 2.55 3.19 -9.52
C GLY A 82 1.74 3.12 -10.82
N ILE A 83 0.56 3.75 -10.88
CA ILE A 83 -0.28 3.80 -12.08
C ILE A 83 0.43 4.49 -13.24
N ALA A 84 1.05 5.65 -12.99
CA ALA A 84 1.81 6.37 -14.01
C ALA A 84 2.99 5.55 -14.54
N LEU A 85 3.69 4.84 -13.65
CA LEU A 85 4.78 3.93 -14.01
C LEU A 85 4.28 2.73 -14.81
N GLY A 86 3.15 2.14 -14.43
CA GLY A 86 2.49 1.06 -15.17
C GLY A 86 2.12 1.49 -16.60
N LEU A 87 1.53 2.68 -16.74
CA LEU A 87 1.20 3.28 -18.04
C LEU A 87 2.46 3.49 -18.90
N ALA A 88 3.54 4.01 -18.30
CA ALA A 88 4.81 4.22 -19.00
C ALA A 88 5.46 2.91 -19.46
N LEU A 89 5.34 1.84 -18.66
CA LEU A 89 5.95 0.54 -18.92
C LEU A 89 5.06 -0.44 -19.68
N THR A 90 3.85 -0.05 -20.10
CA THR A 90 2.88 -0.91 -20.81
C THR A 90 3.48 -1.68 -22.00
N LYS A 91 4.49 -1.12 -22.68
CA LYS A 91 5.14 -1.78 -23.83
C LYS A 91 6.11 -2.90 -23.43
N VAL A 92 6.62 -2.90 -22.21
CA VAL A 92 7.64 -3.85 -21.70
C VAL A 92 7.02 -4.81 -20.69
N TYR A 93 6.05 -4.35 -19.92
CA TYR A 93 5.37 -5.12 -18.89
C TYR A 93 4.32 -6.06 -19.50
N ARG A 94 4.54 -7.37 -19.38
CA ARG A 94 3.55 -8.39 -19.74
C ARG A 94 2.85 -8.88 -18.48
N GLU A 95 1.67 -8.33 -18.22
CA GLU A 95 0.81 -8.65 -17.07
C GLU A 95 0.52 -10.14 -16.89
N ASN A 96 0.43 -10.91 -17.98
CA ASN A 96 0.20 -12.36 -17.95
C ASN A 96 1.48 -13.21 -17.89
N SER A 97 2.65 -12.59 -17.69
CA SER A 97 3.91 -13.33 -17.55
C SER A 97 3.97 -14.03 -16.19
N PRO A 98 4.28 -15.34 -16.12
CA PRO A 98 4.34 -16.07 -14.86
C PRO A 98 5.31 -15.43 -13.85
N THR A 99 6.43 -14.87 -14.32
CA THR A 99 7.39 -14.15 -13.45
C THR A 99 6.77 -12.92 -12.81
N VAL A 100 5.98 -12.15 -13.57
CA VAL A 100 5.30 -10.95 -13.08
C VAL A 100 4.24 -11.32 -12.04
N LEU A 101 3.41 -12.32 -12.35
CA LEU A 101 2.40 -12.83 -11.42
C LEU A 101 3.01 -13.37 -10.12
N ILE A 102 4.14 -14.09 -10.20
CA ILE A 102 4.85 -14.60 -9.01
C ILE A 102 5.39 -13.44 -8.17
N VAL A 103 6.09 -12.47 -8.78
CA VAL A 103 6.68 -11.34 -8.05
C VAL A 103 5.60 -10.47 -7.40
N VAL A 104 4.54 -10.14 -8.14
CA VAL A 104 3.40 -9.37 -7.63
C VAL A 104 2.70 -10.14 -6.50
N GLY A 105 2.48 -11.45 -6.67
CA GLY A 105 1.89 -12.32 -5.66
C GLY A 105 2.72 -12.38 -4.38
N LEU A 106 4.05 -12.50 -4.50
CA LEU A 106 4.96 -12.56 -3.35
C LEU A 106 4.99 -11.24 -2.58
N LEU A 107 5.09 -10.11 -3.29
CA LEU A 107 5.09 -8.77 -2.70
C LEU A 107 3.76 -8.45 -2.03
N ASN A 108 2.63 -8.87 -2.62
CA ASN A 108 1.31 -8.72 -2.03
C ASN A 108 1.16 -9.60 -0.77
N ALA A 109 1.57 -10.87 -0.83
CA ALA A 109 1.52 -11.77 0.33
C ALA A 109 2.41 -11.28 1.48
N ALA A 110 3.60 -10.75 1.18
CA ALA A 110 4.48 -10.15 2.18
C ALA A 110 3.85 -8.90 2.82
N SER A 111 3.23 -8.03 2.03
CA SER A 111 2.51 -6.85 2.54
C SER A 111 1.34 -7.25 3.44
N ALA A 112 0.49 -8.16 2.99
CA ALA A 112 -0.64 -8.67 3.77
C ALA A 112 -0.19 -9.34 5.07
N GLY A 113 0.90 -10.11 5.03
CA GLY A 113 1.50 -10.73 6.23
C GLY A 113 1.98 -9.70 7.25
N LEU A 114 2.59 -8.59 6.78
CA LEU A 114 3.03 -7.51 7.65
C LEU A 114 1.86 -6.77 8.30
N LEU A 115 0.79 -6.50 7.54
CA LEU A 115 -0.43 -5.87 8.07
C LEU A 115 -1.11 -6.74 9.14
N VAL A 116 -1.18 -8.05 8.92
CA VAL A 116 -1.73 -9.01 9.89
C VAL A 116 -0.86 -9.07 11.15
N PHE A 117 0.47 -9.11 11.00
CA PHE A 117 1.40 -9.10 12.13
C PHE A 117 1.27 -7.84 12.99
N LEU A 118 1.28 -6.66 12.36
CA LEU A 118 1.10 -5.38 13.08
C LEU A 118 -0.24 -5.32 13.82
N LYS A 119 -1.30 -5.88 13.23
CA LYS A 119 -2.62 -5.88 13.88
C LYS A 119 -2.72 -6.88 15.03
N LEU A 120 -2.02 -8.01 14.95
CA LEU A 120 -1.90 -8.99 16.03
C LEU A 120 -1.10 -8.44 17.21
N GLU A 121 0.04 -7.78 16.94
CA GLU A 121 0.84 -7.13 17.99
C GLU A 121 0.05 -6.03 18.72
N ASP A 122 -0.67 -5.18 17.97
CA ASP A 122 -1.58 -4.16 18.54
C ASP A 122 -2.64 -4.77 19.46
N TRP A 123 -3.18 -5.94 19.11
CA TRP A 123 -4.16 -6.67 19.92
C TRP A 123 -3.57 -7.31 21.18
N VAL A 124 -2.35 -7.86 21.09
CA VAL A 124 -1.68 -8.51 22.22
C VAL A 124 -1.11 -7.49 23.21
N ALA A 125 -0.80 -6.28 22.75
CA ALA A 125 -0.25 -5.20 23.57
C ALA A 125 -1.31 -4.39 24.37
N GLN A 126 -2.61 -4.70 24.20
CA GLN A 126 -3.73 -4.15 24.98
C GLN A 126 -4.01 -4.98 26.24
#